data_AF-T1BW82-F1
#
_entry.id   AF-T1BW82-F1
#
_cell.length_a   1.000
_cell.length_b   1.000
_cell.length_c   1.000
_cell.angle_alpha   90.00
_cell.angle_beta   90.00
_cell.angle_gamma   90.00
#
_symmetry.space_group_name_H-M   'P 1'
#
loop_
_entity.id
_entity.type
_entity.pdbx_description
1 polymer ?
#
loop_
_entity_poly.entity_id
_entity_poly.type
_entity_poly.pdbx_seq_one_letter_code
_entity_poly.pdbx_strand_id
1 'polypeptide(L)'
;PNELAELPDGTVVVRRVRTGYKRSDEYDRLEYALYHLAARSQFGGQAVVHALHLTDETAEPVVISATKLRNRREKSNAILAGITAGVFPTEVDAVTCPRCPHFFICAAAPPGPLKLG
;
A
#
# COMPACT_ATOMS: atom_id res chain seq x y z
N PRO A 1 0.35 -3.55 -11.18
CA PRO A 1 -1.12 -3.67 -11.16
C PRO A 1 -1.49 -5.11 -11.50
N ASN A 2 -2.71 -5.54 -11.18
CA ASN A 2 -3.18 -6.88 -11.57
C ASN A 2 -3.74 -6.87 -13.00
N GLU A 3 -4.34 -5.76 -13.41
CA GLU A 3 -4.98 -5.61 -14.72
C GLU A 3 -4.83 -4.16 -15.20
N LEU A 4 -4.73 -4.01 -16.52
CA LEU A 4 -4.77 -2.75 -17.26
C LEU A 4 -5.82 -2.89 -18.35
N ALA A 5 -6.69 -1.90 -18.49
CA ALA A 5 -7.70 -1.86 -19.54
C ALA A 5 -7.77 -0.44 -20.13
N GLU A 6 -8.04 -0.34 -21.43
CA GLU A 6 -8.33 0.92 -22.11
C GLU A 6 -9.81 0.95 -22.48
N LEU A 7 -10.51 2.01 -22.09
CA LEU A 7 -11.91 2.21 -22.43
C LEU A 7 -12.04 2.88 -23.81
N PRO A 8 -13.21 2.78 -24.48
CA PRO A 8 -13.41 3.43 -25.78
C PRO A 8 -13.22 4.95 -25.80
N ASP A 9 -13.28 5.61 -24.64
CA ASP A 9 -13.04 7.05 -24.49
C ASP A 9 -11.55 7.40 -24.28
N GLY A 10 -10.65 6.41 -24.35
CA GLY A 10 -9.20 6.55 -24.13
C GLY A 10 -8.78 6.56 -22.66
N THR A 11 -9.71 6.36 -21.71
CA THR A 11 -9.37 6.24 -20.29
C THR A 11 -8.60 4.95 -20.05
N VAL A 12 -7.44 5.05 -19.39
CA VAL A 12 -6.65 3.88 -18.97
C VAL A 12 -7.01 3.52 -17.52
N VAL A 13 -7.59 2.35 -17.34
CA VAL A 13 -7.99 1.81 -16.03
C VAL A 13 -6.89 0.90 -15.49
N VAL A 14 -6.30 1.29 -14.37
CA VAL A 14 -5.30 0.53 -13.63
C VAL A 14 -5.96 -0.16 -12.44
N ARG A 15 -6.08 -1.49 -12.47
CA ARG A 15 -6.79 -2.26 -11.45
C ARG A 15 -5.83 -2.97 -10.48
N ARG A 16 -6.12 -2.80 -9.19
CA ARG A 16 -5.57 -3.61 -8.11
C ARG A 16 -6.66 -4.55 -7.61
N VAL A 17 -6.41 -5.86 -7.73
CA VAL A 17 -7.36 -6.91 -7.35
C VAL A 17 -6.94 -7.53 -6.03
N ARG A 18 -7.90 -7.68 -5.11
CA ARG A 18 -7.74 -8.27 -3.79
C ARG A 18 -8.85 -9.27 -3.52
N THR A 19 -8.50 -10.37 -2.88
CA THR A 19 -9.43 -11.46 -2.53
C THR A 19 -9.99 -11.33 -1.10
N GLY A 20 -9.69 -10.25 -0.39
CA GLY A 20 -10.15 -10.01 0.99
C GLY A 20 -11.02 -8.77 1.09
N TYR A 21 -11.55 -8.53 2.29
CA TYR A 21 -12.33 -7.33 2.63
C TYR A 21 -11.54 -6.03 2.43
N LYS A 22 -12.22 -5.02 1.90
CA LYS A 22 -11.77 -3.63 1.85
C LYS A 22 -11.57 -3.09 3.26
N ARG A 23 -10.46 -2.40 3.48
CA ARG A 23 -10.21 -1.73 4.77
C ARG A 23 -10.81 -0.33 4.76
N SER A 24 -11.29 0.12 5.90
CA SER A 24 -11.83 1.48 6.05
C SER A 24 -10.78 2.57 5.78
N ASP A 25 -9.52 2.31 6.09
CA ASP A 25 -8.38 3.23 5.93
C ASP A 25 -7.54 2.95 4.66
N GLU A 26 -8.01 2.09 3.75
CA GLU A 26 -7.17 1.54 2.69
C GLU A 26 -6.58 2.61 1.76
N TYR A 27 -7.37 3.62 1.42
CA TYR A 27 -6.96 4.73 0.54
C TYR A 27 -6.17 5.81 1.29
N ASP A 28 -6.11 5.72 2.63
CA ASP A 28 -5.21 6.53 3.44
C ASP A 28 -3.78 5.97 3.45
N ARG A 29 -3.60 4.71 3.05
CA ARG A 29 -2.28 4.06 3.00
C ARG A 29 -1.50 4.45 1.75
N LEU A 30 -0.23 4.05 1.71
CA LEU A 30 0.69 4.39 0.61
C LEU A 30 0.34 3.69 -0.71
N GLU A 31 -0.21 2.48 -0.66
CA GLU A 31 -0.34 1.59 -1.84
C GLU A 31 -1.12 2.22 -2.99
N TYR A 32 -2.34 2.71 -2.75
CA TYR A 32 -3.13 3.31 -3.83
C TYR A 32 -2.59 4.68 -4.27
N ALA A 33 -1.95 5.44 -3.37
CA ALA A 33 -1.26 6.66 -3.76
C ALA A 33 -0.10 6.37 -4.72
N LEU A 34 0.65 5.28 -4.49
CA LEU A 34 1.70 4.84 -5.41
C LEU A 34 1.13 4.39 -6.77
N TYR A 35 0.00 3.67 -6.78
CA TYR A 35 -0.69 3.35 -8.03
C TYR A 35 -1.11 4.60 -8.80
N HIS A 36 -1.67 5.60 -8.13
CA HIS A 36 -2.04 6.89 -8.74
C HIS A 36 -0.85 7.61 -9.35
N LEU A 37 0.26 7.70 -8.61
CA LEU A 37 1.48 8.35 -9.08
C LEU A 37 2.07 7.63 -10.29
N ALA A 38 2.12 6.29 -10.25
CA ALA A 38 2.62 5.48 -11.36
C ALA A 38 1.71 5.57 -12.59
N ALA A 39 0.39 5.44 -12.40
CA ALA A 39 -0.60 5.54 -13.47
C ALA A 39 -0.53 6.90 -14.17
N ARG A 40 -0.48 7.99 -13.40
CA ARG A 40 -0.35 9.34 -13.95
C ARG A 40 0.99 9.57 -14.65
N SER A 41 2.09 9.01 -14.12
CA SER A 41 3.41 9.12 -14.75
C SER A 41 3.49 8.38 -16.07
N GLN A 42 2.77 7.27 -16.21
CA GLN A 42 2.83 6.41 -17.40
C GLN A 42 1.80 6.78 -18.47
N PHE A 43 0.56 7.10 -18.06
CA PHE A 43 -0.60 7.26 -18.94
C PHE A 43 -1.20 8.68 -18.89
N GLY A 44 -0.59 9.60 -18.15
CA GLY A 44 -1.06 10.98 -18.06
C GLY A 44 -2.36 11.14 -17.26
N GLY A 45 -3.11 12.21 -17.54
CA GLY A 45 -4.31 12.59 -16.78
C GLY A 45 -5.54 11.71 -17.03
N GLN A 46 -5.51 10.87 -18.06
CA GLN A 46 -6.60 9.94 -18.42
C GLN A 46 -6.53 8.61 -17.67
N ALA A 47 -5.50 8.43 -16.82
CA ALA A 47 -5.36 7.23 -16.02
C ALA A 47 -6.26 7.28 -14.78
N VAL A 48 -7.03 6.22 -14.55
CA VAL A 48 -7.82 6.04 -13.34
C VAL A 48 -7.39 4.76 -12.62
N VAL A 49 -7.34 4.80 -11.29
CA VAL A 49 -6.99 3.64 -10.47
C VAL A 49 -8.27 3.06 -9.88
N HIS A 50 -8.46 1.75 -10.02
CA HIS A 50 -9.58 1.02 -9.45
C HIS A 50 -9.12 0.03 -8.38
N ALA A 51 -9.91 -0.06 -7.31
CA ALA A 51 -9.82 -1.12 -6.32
C ALA A 51 -10.90 -2.15 -6.62
N LEU A 52 -10.51 -3.43 -6.69
CA LEU A 52 -11.43 -4.56 -6.79
C LEU A 52 -11.24 -5.47 -5.58
N HIS A 53 -12.28 -5.62 -4.75
CA HIS A 53 -12.31 -6.57 -3.63
C HIS A 53 -13.35 -7.64 -3.90
N LEU A 54 -12.88 -8.88 -4.12
CA LEU A 54 -13.75 -9.99 -4.49
C LEU A 54 -14.67 -10.41 -3.34
N THR A 55 -14.22 -10.31 -2.08
CA THR A 55 -15.06 -10.65 -0.92
C THR A 55 -16.24 -9.70 -0.76
N ASP A 56 -16.03 -8.42 -1.06
CA ASP A 56 -17.09 -7.40 -0.97
C ASP A 56 -17.86 -7.23 -2.28
N GLU A 57 -17.45 -7.94 -3.34
CA GLU A 57 -17.93 -7.74 -4.72
C GLU A 57 -17.82 -6.25 -5.17
N THR A 58 -16.84 -5.51 -4.65
CA THR A 58 -16.69 -4.07 -4.93
C THR A 58 -15.66 -3.82 -6.01
N ALA A 59 -16.05 -3.03 -7.02
CA ALA A 59 -15.16 -2.50 -8.05
C ALA A 59 -15.38 -0.98 -8.14
N GLU A 60 -14.45 -0.18 -7.61
CA GLU A 60 -14.66 1.26 -7.49
C GLU A 60 -13.42 2.08 -7.86
N PRO A 61 -13.61 3.31 -8.40
CA PRO A 61 -12.51 4.24 -8.59
C PRO A 61 -11.95 4.71 -7.26
N VAL A 62 -10.63 4.75 -7.16
CA VAL A 62 -9.94 5.19 -5.94
C VAL A 62 -9.75 6.69 -6.01
N VAL A 63 -10.40 7.43 -5.10
CA VAL A 63 -10.31 8.89 -5.03
C VAL A 63 -9.39 9.31 -3.90
N ILE A 64 -8.29 10.00 -4.23
CA ILE A 64 -7.31 10.50 -3.27
C ILE A 64 -7.09 11.98 -3.54
N SER A 65 -7.19 12.82 -2.51
CA SER A 65 -6.97 14.27 -2.66
C SER A 65 -5.53 14.59 -3.09
N ALA A 66 -5.34 15.67 -3.83
CA ALA A 66 -4.03 16.11 -4.29
C ALA A 66 -3.04 16.31 -3.13
N THR A 67 -3.49 16.87 -2.01
CA THR A 67 -2.70 17.03 -0.78
C THR A 67 -2.25 15.67 -0.24
N LYS A 68 -3.16 14.68 -0.19
CA LYS A 68 -2.82 13.34 0.30
C LYS A 68 -1.83 12.65 -0.65
N LEU A 69 -2.02 12.75 -1.98
CA LEU A 69 -1.06 12.22 -2.95
C LEU A 69 0.34 12.84 -2.79
N ARG A 70 0.44 14.16 -2.63
CA ARG A 70 1.72 14.85 -2.39
C ARG A 70 2.39 14.34 -1.12
N ASN A 71 1.68 14.35 0.00
CA ASN A 71 2.23 13.92 1.29
C ASN A 71 2.66 12.43 1.26
N ARG A 72 1.96 11.58 0.49
CA ARG A 72 2.32 10.18 0.30
C ARG A 72 3.56 10.02 -0.57
N ARG A 73 3.72 10.83 -1.62
CA ARG A 73 4.95 10.88 -2.43
C ARG A 73 6.16 11.26 -1.58
N GLU A 74 6.04 12.30 -0.77
CA GLU A 74 7.09 12.73 0.16
C GLU A 74 7.46 11.62 1.15
N LYS A 75 6.45 10.97 1.76
CA LYS A 75 6.67 9.83 2.65
C LYS A 75 7.37 8.67 1.94
N SER A 76 6.98 8.34 0.70
CA SER A 76 7.64 7.30 -0.09
C SER A 76 9.10 7.63 -0.38
N ASN A 77 9.40 8.88 -0.73
CA ASN A 77 10.78 9.32 -0.93
C ASN A 77 11.62 9.21 0.35
N ALA A 78 11.05 9.57 1.50
CA ALA A 78 11.72 9.44 2.79
C ALA A 78 12.00 7.97 3.15
N ILE A 79 11.06 7.06 2.89
CA ILE A 79 11.25 5.62 3.09
C ILE A 79 12.38 5.10 2.19
N LEU A 80 12.39 5.47 0.90
CA LEU A 80 13.43 5.06 -0.03
C LEU A 80 14.81 5.58 0.38
N ALA A 81 14.91 6.84 0.80
CA ALA A 81 16.16 7.41 1.32
C ALA A 81 16.67 6.66 2.56
N GLY A 82 15.77 6.29 3.49
CA GLY A 82 16.10 5.48 4.66
C GLY A 82 16.64 4.09 4.28
N ILE A 83 16.01 3.41 3.32
CA ILE A 83 16.48 2.11 2.80
C ILE A 83 17.88 2.25 2.21
N THR A 84 18.13 3.28 1.39
CA THR A 84 19.46 3.53 0.81
C THR A 84 20.52 3.82 1.87
N ALA A 85 20.13 4.45 2.98
CA ALA A 85 21.01 4.73 4.11
C ALA A 85 21.17 3.54 5.09
N GLY A 86 20.56 2.39 4.82
CA GLY A 86 20.62 1.21 5.71
C GLY A 86 19.77 1.35 6.99
N VAL A 87 18.81 2.26 7.01
CA VAL A 87 17.95 2.52 8.17
C VAL A 87 16.72 1.61 8.12
N PHE A 88 16.71 0.58 8.99
CA PHE A 88 15.61 -0.38 9.14
C PHE A 88 15.10 -0.39 10.59
N PRO A 89 14.35 0.64 11.01
CA PRO A 89 13.87 0.73 12.39
C PRO A 89 12.85 -0.38 12.65
N THR A 90 12.92 -0.97 13.84
CA THR A 90 11.91 -1.91 14.31
C THR A 90 10.68 -1.17 14.83
N GLU A 91 9.50 -1.59 14.40
CA GLU A 91 8.21 -1.13 14.95
C GLU A 91 7.54 -2.30 15.68
N VAL A 92 7.29 -2.13 16.98
CA VAL A 92 6.61 -3.15 17.79
C VAL A 92 5.11 -2.98 17.63
N ASP A 93 4.45 -4.01 17.10
CA ASP A 93 3.00 -4.03 16.90
C ASP A 93 2.43 -5.36 17.40
N ALA A 94 1.48 -5.30 18.33
CA ALA A 94 0.88 -6.48 18.96
C ALA A 94 0.17 -7.41 17.96
N VAL A 95 -0.24 -6.86 16.81
CA VAL A 95 -1.00 -7.59 15.78
C VAL A 95 -0.07 -8.20 14.74
N THR A 96 1.00 -7.52 14.34
CA THR A 96 1.92 -7.93 13.26
C THR A 96 3.11 -8.73 13.80
N CYS A 97 3.67 -8.37 14.96
CA CYS A 97 4.84 -9.06 15.52
C CYS A 97 4.63 -10.58 15.69
N PRO A 98 3.51 -11.09 16.25
CA PRO A 98 3.31 -12.54 16.40
C PRO A 98 3.19 -13.30 15.07
N ARG A 99 2.91 -12.59 13.96
CA ARG A 99 2.78 -13.16 12.60
C ARG A 99 4.00 -12.87 11.73
N CYS A 100 5.00 -12.14 12.26
CA CYS A 100 6.19 -11.77 11.52
C CYS A 100 7.09 -13.00 11.34
N PRO A 101 7.48 -13.37 10.10
CA PRO A 101 8.37 -14.51 9.89
C PRO A 101 9.77 -14.31 10.50
N HIS A 102 10.14 -13.07 10.81
CA HIS A 102 11.43 -12.71 11.40
C HIS A 102 11.37 -12.52 12.93
N PHE A 103 10.27 -12.87 13.60
CA PHE A 103 10.04 -12.58 15.02
C PHE A 103 11.21 -13.01 15.92
N PHE A 104 11.71 -14.25 15.77
CA PHE A 104 12.76 -14.82 16.63
C PHE A 104 14.15 -14.21 16.45
N ILE A 105 14.38 -13.49 15.35
CA ILE A 105 15.66 -12.82 15.06
C ILE A 105 15.53 -11.29 15.09
N CYS A 106 14.35 -10.77 15.45
CA CYS A 106 14.09 -9.34 15.48
C CYS A 106 14.82 -8.70 16.67
N ALA A 107 15.51 -7.58 16.44
CA ALA A 107 16.18 -6.82 17.49
C ALA A 107 15.20 -6.26 18.55
N ALA A 108 13.90 -6.19 18.24
CA ALA A 108 12.85 -5.76 19.16
C ALA A 108 12.12 -6.92 19.85
N ALA A 109 12.56 -8.17 19.67
CA ALA A 109 12.00 -9.30 20.39
C ALA A 109 12.19 -9.09 21.91
N PRO A 110 11.17 -9.40 22.75
CA PRO A 110 11.29 -9.26 24.20
C PRO A 110 12.47 -10.09 24.74
N PRO A 111 13.29 -9.55 25.66
CA PRO A 111 14.37 -10.32 26.27
C PRO A 111 13.80 -11.37 27.24
N GLY A 112 14.50 -12.50 27.37
CA GLY A 112 14.16 -13.58 28.29
C GLY A 112 13.33 -14.71 27.66
N PRO A 113 12.96 -15.74 28.46
CA PRO A 113 12.19 -16.87 27.96
C PRO A 113 10.80 -16.42 27.50
N LEU A 114 10.35 -16.93 26.34
CA LEU A 114 9.00 -16.72 25.85
C LEU A 114 8.00 -17.30 26.84
N LYS A 115 7.16 -16.44 27.43
CA LYS A 115 6.01 -16.86 28.23
C LYS A 115 4.82 -17.03 27.29
N LEU A 116 4.57 -18.27 26.88
CA LEU A 116 3.30 -18.64 26.25
C LEU A 116 2.26 -18.65 27.37
N GLY A 117 1.46 -17.59 27.45
CA GLY A 117 0.29 -17.51 28.35
C GLY A 117 -0.86 -18.35 27.86
#